data_AF-A0A1B6CII4-F1
#
_entry.id   AF-A0A1B6CII4-F1
#
_cell.length_a   1.000
_cell.length_b   1.000
_cell.length_c   1.000
_cell.angle_alpha   90.00
_cell.angle_beta   90.00
_cell.angle_gamma   90.00
#
_symmetry.space_group_name_H-M   'P 1'
#
loop_
_entity.id
_entity.type
_entity.pdbx_description
1 polymer ?
#
loop_
_entity_poly.entity_id
_entity_poly.type
_entity_poly.pdbx_seq_one_letter_code
_entity_poly.pdbx_strand_id
1 'polypeptide(L)'
;MDRKIKSGISPEEAWNETSVQLVRCAEAHCRSFIIHTFNQMLIDTKKQLSAPLHLVLTQLCELYAVYWLLKNLGDFLMFSNLRPGDVQAVQQWQDSLLINLRPNAVGIVDSFDICDEILSSALGAYDGNVYERLFEEANKSPLNETPVNESFHKYLKPFLKSNM
;
A
#
# COMPACT_ATOMS: atom_id res chain seq x y z
N MET A 1 -1.61 22.35 20.91
CA MET A 1 -0.42 22.99 21.48
C MET A 1 -0.78 24.24 22.29
N ASP A 2 -1.35 25.29 21.67
CA ASP A 2 -1.64 26.57 22.34
C ASP A 2 -2.45 26.47 23.63
N ARG A 3 -3.45 25.58 23.69
CA ARG A 3 -4.24 25.36 24.91
C ARG A 3 -3.39 24.82 26.07
N LYS A 4 -2.39 23.98 25.79
CA LYS A 4 -1.48 23.40 26.79
C LYS A 4 -0.44 24.43 27.26
N ILE A 5 0.05 25.27 26.36
CA ILE A 5 0.93 26.39 26.72
C ILE A 5 0.17 27.37 27.63
N LYS A 6 -1.10 27.69 27.30
CA LYS A 6 -1.97 28.53 28.13
C LYS A 6 -2.30 27.90 29.50
N SER A 7 -2.22 26.58 29.65
CA SER A 7 -2.38 25.91 30.94
C SER A 7 -1.10 25.82 31.77
N GLY A 8 0.00 26.45 31.33
CA GLY A 8 1.25 26.56 32.08
C GLY A 8 2.31 25.49 31.79
N ILE A 9 2.10 24.64 30.77
CA ILE A 9 3.10 23.66 30.33
C ILE A 9 4.15 24.38 29.47
N SER A 10 5.43 24.00 29.60
CA SER A 10 6.50 24.59 28.79
C SER A 10 6.27 24.33 27.30
N PRO A 11 6.74 25.19 26.38
CA PRO A 11 6.61 24.96 24.95
C PRO A 11 7.18 23.61 24.49
N GLU A 12 8.30 23.18 25.07
CA GLU A 12 9.00 21.94 24.74
C GLU A 12 8.17 20.71 25.17
N GLU A 13 7.61 20.74 26.38
CA GLU A 13 6.74 19.67 26.87
C GLU A 13 5.42 19.64 26.11
N ALA A 14 4.80 20.81 25.84
CA ALA A 14 3.56 20.90 25.08
C ALA A 14 3.74 20.40 23.63
N TRP A 15 4.90 20.64 23.02
CA TRP A 15 5.28 20.06 21.73
C TRP A 15 5.37 18.54 21.81
N ASN A 16 6.12 18.01 22.78
CA ASN A 16 6.31 16.58 22.95
C ASN A 16 4.97 15.85 23.20
N GLU A 17 4.11 16.40 24.06
CA GLU A 17 2.78 15.87 24.35
C GLU A 17 1.81 15.91 23.18
N THR A 18 2.05 16.79 22.18
CA THR A 18 1.21 16.91 20.98
C THR A 18 1.85 16.34 19.72
N SER A 19 3.02 15.71 19.84
CA SER A 19 3.81 15.17 18.74
C SER A 19 3.02 14.19 17.87
N VAL A 20 2.24 13.30 18.48
CA VAL A 20 1.41 12.32 17.76
C VAL A 20 0.37 13.01 16.86
N GLN A 21 -0.31 14.06 17.36
CA GLN A 21 -1.27 14.82 16.58
C GLN A 21 -0.59 15.66 15.49
N LEU A 22 0.60 16.20 15.77
CA LEU A 22 1.40 16.92 14.79
C LEU A 22 1.81 16.02 13.61
N VAL A 23 2.25 14.78 13.89
CA VAL A 23 2.57 13.79 12.85
C VAL A 23 1.35 13.44 12.01
N ARG A 24 0.18 13.22 12.63
CA ARG A 24 -1.07 12.96 11.90
C ARG A 24 -1.48 14.14 11.00
N CYS A 25 -1.34 15.37 11.51
CA CYS A 25 -1.60 16.58 10.74
C CYS A 25 -0.64 16.71 9.54
N ALA A 26 0.65 16.46 9.76
CA ALA A 26 1.65 16.47 8.70
C ALA A 26 1.35 15.42 7.63
N GLU A 27 0.99 14.20 8.02
CA GLU A 27 0.58 13.16 7.05
C GLU A 27 -0.65 13.59 6.26
N ALA A 28 -1.71 14.06 6.94
CA ALA A 28 -2.93 14.53 6.26
C ALA A 28 -2.63 15.64 5.23
N HIS A 29 -1.73 16.57 5.56
CA HIS A 29 -1.27 17.60 4.64
C HIS A 29 -0.54 17.01 3.41
N CYS A 30 0.42 16.10 3.62
CA CYS A 30 1.13 15.44 2.53
C CYS A 30 0.18 14.63 1.62
N ARG A 31 -0.79 13.92 2.20
CA ARG A 31 -1.80 13.18 1.42
C ARG A 31 -2.66 14.12 0.60
N SER A 32 -3.13 15.22 1.19
CA SER A 32 -3.90 16.25 0.49
C SER A 32 -3.10 16.87 -0.65
N PHE A 33 -1.80 17.11 -0.47
CA PHE A 33 -0.92 17.62 -1.51
C PHE A 33 -0.85 16.64 -2.69
N ILE A 34 -0.61 15.35 -2.44
CA ILE A 34 -0.57 14.32 -3.49
C ILE A 34 -1.88 14.29 -4.29
N ILE A 35 -3.03 14.27 -3.62
CA ILE A 35 -4.36 14.25 -4.27
C ILE A 35 -4.56 15.52 -5.12
N HIS A 36 -4.21 16.68 -4.55
CA HIS A 36 -4.34 17.96 -5.25
C HIS A 36 -3.47 18.01 -6.51
N THR A 37 -2.19 17.65 -6.40
CA THR A 37 -1.26 17.64 -7.53
C THR A 37 -1.69 16.64 -8.60
N PHE A 38 -2.14 15.44 -8.22
CA PHE A 38 -2.62 14.44 -9.18
C PHE A 38 -3.87 14.97 -9.91
N ASN A 39 -4.88 15.46 -9.18
CA ASN A 39 -6.08 16.00 -9.79
C ASN A 39 -5.78 17.20 -10.71
N GLN A 40 -4.88 18.09 -10.30
CA GLN A 40 -4.45 19.22 -11.14
C GLN A 40 -3.79 18.75 -12.43
N MET A 41 -2.90 17.75 -12.36
CA MET A 41 -2.29 17.15 -13.54
C MET A 41 -3.34 16.57 -14.50
N LEU A 42 -4.37 15.90 -14.00
CA LEU A 42 -5.46 15.36 -14.82
C LEU A 42 -6.23 16.47 -15.55
N ILE A 43 -6.51 17.57 -14.85
CA ILE A 43 -7.19 18.74 -15.43
C ILE A 43 -6.33 19.35 -16.55
N ASP A 44 -5.04 19.56 -16.30
CA ASP A 44 -4.12 20.23 -17.23
C ASP A 44 -3.83 19.39 -18.48
N THR A 45 -3.75 18.07 -18.32
CA THR A 45 -3.42 17.13 -19.40
C THR A 45 -4.65 16.58 -20.14
N LYS A 46 -5.86 17.01 -19.77
CA LYS A 46 -7.13 16.48 -20.32
C LYS A 46 -7.22 16.48 -21.85
N LYS A 47 -6.62 17.47 -22.53
CA LYS A 47 -6.63 17.55 -24.00
C LYS A 47 -5.60 16.63 -24.67
N GLN A 48 -4.58 16.19 -23.94
CA GLN A 48 -3.48 15.36 -24.44
C GLN A 48 -3.78 13.86 -24.24
N LEU A 49 -4.55 13.53 -23.21
CA LEU A 49 -4.92 12.16 -22.88
C LEU A 49 -6.10 11.67 -23.73
N SER A 50 -6.06 10.39 -24.09
CA SER A 50 -7.24 9.71 -24.64
C SER A 50 -8.33 9.61 -23.56
N ALA A 51 -9.60 9.63 -23.98
CA ALA A 51 -10.72 9.52 -23.03
C ALA A 51 -10.63 8.26 -22.12
N PRO A 52 -10.25 7.07 -22.63
CA PRO A 52 -10.06 5.89 -21.78
C PRO A 52 -8.93 6.05 -20.76
N LEU A 53 -7.77 6.60 -21.18
CA LEU A 53 -6.63 6.79 -20.28
C LEU A 53 -6.96 7.81 -19.18
N HIS A 54 -7.59 8.93 -19.55
CA HIS A 54 -8.04 9.91 -18.57
C HIS A 54 -9.00 9.28 -17.56
N LEU A 55 -9.94 8.44 -18.00
CA LEU A 55 -10.88 7.76 -17.10
C LEU A 55 -10.16 6.86 -16.08
N VAL A 56 -9.22 6.02 -16.53
CA VAL A 56 -8.47 5.12 -15.63
C VAL A 56 -7.66 5.92 -14.62
N LEU A 57 -6.98 6.99 -15.04
CA LEU A 57 -6.19 7.82 -14.14
C LEU A 57 -7.06 8.61 -13.15
N THR A 58 -8.24 9.08 -13.57
CA THR A 58 -9.24 9.68 -12.66
C THR A 58 -9.68 8.66 -11.61
N GLN A 59 -10.01 7.43 -12.01
CA GLN A 59 -10.41 6.39 -11.07
C GLN A 59 -9.30 6.04 -10.07
N LEU A 60 -8.03 6.02 -10.49
CA LEU A 60 -6.89 5.81 -9.58
C LEU A 60 -6.73 6.97 -8.58
N CYS A 61 -6.87 8.21 -9.04
CA CYS A 61 -6.82 9.39 -8.17
C CYS A 61 -7.97 9.37 -7.14
N GLU A 62 -9.19 9.05 -7.58
CA GLU A 62 -10.36 8.90 -6.70
C GLU A 62 -10.17 7.75 -5.70
N LEU A 63 -9.68 6.58 -6.16
CA LEU A 63 -9.45 5.43 -5.29
C LEU A 63 -8.44 5.77 -4.19
N TYR A 64 -7.35 6.45 -4.53
CA TYR A 64 -6.37 6.91 -3.55
C TYR A 64 -6.99 7.85 -2.52
N ALA A 65 -7.79 8.83 -2.95
CA ALA A 65 -8.45 9.77 -2.05
C ALA A 65 -9.47 9.08 -1.13
N VAL A 66 -10.35 8.26 -1.69
CA VAL A 66 -11.39 7.52 -0.96
C VAL A 66 -10.78 6.54 0.04
N TYR A 67 -9.72 5.83 -0.36
CA TYR A 67 -8.99 4.92 0.53
C TYR A 67 -8.48 5.67 1.77
N TRP A 68 -7.82 6.81 1.59
CA TRP A 68 -7.27 7.57 2.72
C TRP A 68 -8.35 8.24 3.57
N LEU A 69 -9.47 8.65 2.97
CA LEU A 69 -10.64 9.13 3.70
C LEU A 69 -11.17 8.04 4.63
N LEU A 70 -11.42 6.83 4.12
CA LEU A 70 -11.93 5.71 4.91
C LEU A 70 -10.91 5.23 5.95
N LYS A 71 -9.61 5.26 5.61
CA LYS A 71 -8.53 4.88 6.55
C LYS A 71 -8.46 5.81 7.75
N ASN A 72 -8.70 7.11 7.55
CA ASN A 72 -8.66 8.15 8.58
C ASN A 72 -10.06 8.68 8.91
N LEU A 73 -11.09 7.83 8.82
CA LEU A 73 -12.49 8.24 8.90
C LEU A 73 -12.82 9.08 10.15
N GLY A 74 -12.23 8.75 11.30
CA GLY A 74 -12.44 9.47 12.55
C GLY A 74 -12.07 10.96 12.46
N ASP A 75 -10.98 11.29 11.77
CA ASP A 75 -10.55 12.69 11.61
C ASP A 75 -11.51 13.44 10.68
N PHE A 76 -12.01 12.80 9.63
CA PHE A 76 -13.03 13.41 8.76
C PHE A 76 -14.37 13.61 9.47
N LEU A 77 -14.80 12.67 10.31
CA LEU A 77 -16.02 12.83 11.11
C LEU A 77 -15.89 13.95 12.17
N MET A 78 -14.68 14.21 12.65
CA MET A 78 -14.44 15.24 13.67
C MET A 78 -14.17 16.63 13.10
N PHE A 79 -13.47 16.73 11.97
CA PHE A 79 -12.92 17.98 11.45
C PHE A 79 -13.44 18.37 10.06
N SER A 80 -14.33 17.58 9.46
CA SER A 80 -14.93 17.88 8.16
C SER A 80 -16.46 17.83 8.21
N ASN A 81 -17.11 18.05 7.07
CA ASN A 81 -18.57 17.98 6.94
C ASN A 81 -19.09 16.55 6.69
N LEU A 82 -18.22 15.54 6.76
CA LEU A 82 -18.62 14.14 6.61
C LEU A 82 -19.47 13.71 7.82
N ARG A 83 -20.66 13.16 7.56
CA ARG A 83 -21.54 12.65 8.63
C ARG A 83 -21.52 11.12 8.67
N PRO A 84 -21.87 10.50 9.80
CA PRO A 84 -21.95 9.05 9.90
C PRO A 84 -22.84 8.38 8.83
N GLY A 85 -23.91 9.05 8.41
CA GLY A 85 -24.81 8.57 7.35
C GLY A 85 -24.18 8.56 5.96
N ASP A 86 -23.13 9.35 5.72
CA ASP A 86 -22.46 9.44 4.41
C ASP A 86 -21.41 8.30 4.24
N VAL A 87 -20.99 7.66 5.34
CA VAL A 87 -19.90 6.66 5.35
C VAL A 87 -20.20 5.47 4.46
N GLN A 88 -21.43 4.97 4.47
CA GLN A 88 -21.84 3.84 3.63
C GLN A 88 -21.70 4.17 2.14
N ALA A 89 -22.04 5.40 1.74
CA ALA A 89 -21.89 5.84 0.36
C ALA A 89 -20.42 5.93 -0.06
N VAL A 90 -19.53 6.38 0.84
CA VAL A 90 -18.08 6.42 0.58
C VAL A 90 -17.49 5.02 0.44
N GLN A 91 -17.94 4.04 1.24
CA GLN A 91 -17.53 2.64 1.09
C GLN A 91 -17.99 2.06 -0.26
N GLN A 92 -19.24 2.31 -0.65
CA GLN A 92 -19.76 1.88 -1.94
C GLN A 92 -19.02 2.52 -3.13
N TRP A 93 -18.57 3.77 -2.97
CA TRP A 93 -17.73 4.44 -3.95
C TRP A 93 -16.38 3.73 -4.11
N GLN A 94 -15.73 3.35 -2.99
CA GLN A 94 -14.49 2.56 -3.03
C GLN A 94 -14.69 1.22 -3.76
N ASP A 95 -15.73 0.48 -3.41
CA ASP A 95 -16.02 -0.83 -4.00
C ASP A 95 -16.26 -0.71 -5.52
N SER A 96 -17.01 0.30 -5.93
CA SER A 96 -17.28 0.58 -7.35
C SER A 96 -16.00 0.91 -8.11
N LEU A 97 -15.11 1.71 -7.52
CA LEU A 97 -13.80 2.02 -8.11
C LEU A 97 -12.93 0.77 -8.27
N LEU A 98 -12.89 -0.10 -7.27
CA LEU A 98 -12.15 -1.37 -7.33
C LEU A 98 -12.68 -2.29 -8.44
N ILE A 99 -14.00 -2.40 -8.59
CA ILE A 99 -14.63 -3.18 -9.67
C ILE A 99 -14.26 -2.60 -11.04
N ASN A 100 -14.31 -1.28 -11.20
CA ASN A 100 -14.03 -0.61 -12.46
C ASN A 100 -12.54 -0.66 -12.86
N LEU A 101 -11.64 -0.64 -11.88
CA LEU A 101 -10.19 -0.70 -12.11
C LEU A 101 -9.69 -2.12 -12.34
N ARG A 102 -10.37 -3.14 -11.79
CA ARG A 102 -9.94 -4.55 -11.89
C ARG A 102 -9.58 -5.01 -13.32
N PRO A 103 -10.38 -4.74 -14.38
CA PRO A 103 -10.03 -5.15 -15.74
C PRO A 103 -8.73 -4.53 -16.27
N ASN A 104 -8.36 -3.36 -15.76
CA ASN A 104 -7.17 -2.61 -16.16
C ASN A 104 -5.98 -2.85 -15.23
N ALA A 105 -6.14 -3.56 -14.10
CA ALA A 105 -5.13 -3.65 -13.05
C ALA A 105 -3.78 -4.20 -13.56
N VAL A 106 -3.81 -5.25 -14.38
CA VAL A 106 -2.61 -5.82 -15.01
C VAL A 106 -1.98 -4.81 -15.99
N GLY A 107 -2.78 -4.23 -16.90
CA GLY A 107 -2.27 -3.22 -17.84
C GLY A 107 -1.71 -1.95 -17.17
N ILE A 108 -2.20 -1.57 -15.98
CA ILE A 108 -1.65 -0.46 -15.20
C ILE A 108 -0.25 -0.80 -14.70
N VAL A 109 -0.03 -1.99 -14.14
CA VAL A 109 1.31 -2.38 -13.65
C VAL A 109 2.27 -2.68 -14.80
N ASP A 110 1.78 -3.25 -15.91
CA ASP A 110 2.57 -3.48 -17.13
C ASP A 110 3.04 -2.16 -17.75
N SER A 111 2.31 -1.06 -17.57
CA SER A 111 2.69 0.27 -18.07
C SER A 111 3.97 0.85 -17.43
N PHE A 112 4.44 0.24 -16.33
CA PHE A 112 5.74 0.58 -15.75
C PHE A 112 6.91 0.00 -16.55
N ASP A 113 6.66 -0.94 -17.46
CA ASP A 113 7.63 -1.52 -18.38
C ASP A 113 8.89 -2.05 -17.67
N ILE A 114 8.67 -2.77 -16.56
CA ILE A 114 9.74 -3.35 -15.74
C ILE A 114 10.04 -4.77 -16.26
N CYS A 115 11.24 -4.97 -16.82
CA CYS A 115 11.67 -6.29 -17.29
C CYS A 115 11.87 -7.29 -16.13
N ASP A 116 11.67 -8.58 -16.42
CA ASP A 116 11.79 -9.68 -15.45
C ASP A 116 13.18 -9.72 -14.77
N GLU A 117 14.25 -9.33 -15.47
CA GLU A 117 15.61 -9.28 -14.92
C GLU A 117 15.75 -8.22 -13.83
N ILE A 118 15.00 -7.12 -13.95
CA ILE A 118 14.97 -6.04 -12.96
C ILE A 118 14.00 -6.39 -11.83
N LEU A 119 12.83 -6.93 -12.18
CA LEU A 119 11.80 -7.30 -11.20
C LEU A 119 12.26 -8.45 -10.30
N SER A 120 13.00 -9.41 -10.87
CA SER A 120 13.61 -10.55 -10.18
C SER A 120 12.62 -11.30 -9.27
N SER A 121 11.42 -11.56 -9.79
CA SER A 121 10.33 -12.18 -9.04
C SER A 121 9.70 -13.33 -9.80
N ALA A 122 9.79 -14.55 -9.26
CA ALA A 122 9.10 -15.71 -9.83
C ALA A 122 7.57 -15.57 -9.81
N LEU A 123 7.01 -14.87 -8.81
CA LEU A 123 5.58 -14.57 -8.72
C LEU A 123 5.13 -13.47 -9.69
N GLY A 124 6.03 -12.55 -10.01
CA GLY A 124 5.79 -11.42 -10.89
C GLY A 124 6.18 -11.67 -12.35
N ALA A 125 6.36 -12.93 -12.75
CA ALA A 125 6.78 -13.29 -14.10
C ALA A 125 5.81 -12.76 -15.16
N TYR A 126 6.35 -11.99 -16.12
CA TYR A 126 5.55 -11.36 -17.19
C TYR A 126 4.76 -12.39 -18.03
N ASP A 127 5.34 -13.55 -18.30
CA ASP A 127 4.72 -14.63 -19.07
C ASP A 127 3.64 -15.42 -18.31
N GLY A 128 3.46 -15.13 -17.01
CA GLY A 128 2.54 -15.84 -16.14
C GLY A 128 2.98 -17.27 -15.77
N ASN A 129 4.19 -17.71 -16.14
CA ASN A 129 4.71 -19.05 -15.82
C ASN A 129 5.24 -19.12 -14.37
N VAL A 130 4.35 -18.85 -13.43
CA VAL A 130 4.70 -18.67 -12.01
C VAL A 130 5.13 -19.98 -11.35
N TYR A 131 4.41 -21.08 -11.60
CA TYR A 131 4.61 -22.32 -10.84
C TYR A 131 5.95 -23.00 -11.16
N GLU A 132 6.33 -23.04 -12.43
CA GLU A 132 7.60 -23.63 -12.86
C GLU A 132 8.78 -22.81 -12.33
N ARG A 133 8.74 -21.47 -12.51
CA ARG A 133 9.78 -20.56 -11.99
C ARG A 133 9.89 -20.64 -10.47
N LEU A 134 8.78 -20.73 -9.72
CA LEU A 134 8.83 -20.90 -8.26
C LEU A 134 9.53 -22.19 -7.87
N PHE A 135 9.27 -23.29 -8.58
CA PHE A 135 9.92 -24.56 -8.32
C PHE A 135 11.42 -24.51 -8.63
N GLU A 136 11.80 -23.92 -9.76
CA GLU A 136 13.21 -23.69 -10.12
C GLU A 136 13.94 -22.83 -9.09
N GLU A 137 13.34 -21.71 -8.66
CA GLU A 137 13.92 -20.85 -7.62
C GLU A 137 14.05 -21.56 -6.27
N ALA A 138 13.06 -22.37 -5.88
CA ALA A 138 13.15 -23.17 -4.66
C ALA A 138 14.33 -24.16 -4.74
N ASN A 139 14.55 -24.80 -5.89
CA ASN A 139 15.65 -25.76 -6.08
C ASN A 139 17.04 -25.12 -6.04
N LYS A 140 17.16 -23.81 -6.32
CA LYS A 140 18.43 -23.06 -6.20
C LYS A 140 18.84 -22.80 -4.75
N SER A 141 17.96 -23.03 -3.78
CA SER A 141 18.27 -22.83 -2.36
C SER A 141 19.43 -23.74 -1.91
N PRO A 142 20.45 -23.20 -1.22
CA PRO A 142 21.56 -24.01 -0.67
C PRO A 142 21.10 -25.14 0.25
N LEU A 143 19.93 -25.00 0.86
CA LEU A 143 19.34 -26.04 1.72
C LEU A 143 18.96 -27.31 0.94
N ASN A 144 18.78 -27.22 -0.37
CA ASN A 144 18.39 -28.31 -1.26
C ASN A 144 19.57 -28.97 -1.97
N GLU A 145 20.82 -28.51 -1.75
CA GLU A 145 22.02 -29.11 -2.34
C GLU A 145 22.23 -30.57 -1.90
N THR A 146 21.85 -30.87 -0.65
CA THR A 146 21.93 -32.21 -0.08
C THR A 146 20.55 -32.69 0.34
N PRO A 147 20.16 -33.94 0.05
CA PRO A 147 18.84 -34.47 0.41
C PRO A 147 18.63 -34.56 1.93
N VAL A 148 19.71 -34.63 2.71
CA VAL A 148 19.67 -34.63 4.17
C VAL A 148 20.68 -33.63 4.69
N ASN A 149 20.19 -32.58 5.37
CA ASN A 149 21.04 -31.54 5.92
C ASN A 149 21.95 -32.06 7.06
N GLU A 150 23.14 -31.49 7.24
CA GLU A 150 24.08 -31.87 8.29
C GLU A 150 23.48 -31.81 9.70
N SER A 151 22.59 -30.83 9.96
CA SER A 151 21.87 -30.69 11.23
C SER A 151 21.09 -31.95 11.62
N PHE A 152 20.59 -32.71 10.64
CA PHE A 152 19.94 -33.99 10.91
C PHE A 152 20.92 -34.99 11.53
N HIS A 153 22.11 -35.14 10.95
CA HIS A 153 23.12 -36.08 11.44
C HIS A 153 23.66 -35.70 12.82
N LYS A 154 23.85 -34.40 13.06
CA LYS A 154 24.47 -33.88 14.27
C LYS A 154 23.52 -33.83 15.47
N TYR A 155 22.24 -33.50 15.24
CA TYR A 155 21.29 -33.22 16.34
C TYR A 155 20.05 -34.10 16.32
N LEU A 156 19.32 -34.19 15.20
CA LEU A 156 18.05 -34.93 15.14
C LEU A 156 18.27 -36.44 15.24
N LYS A 157 19.24 -37.00 14.52
CA LYS A 157 19.47 -38.45 14.47
C LYS A 157 19.90 -39.03 15.83
N PRO A 158 20.82 -38.43 16.60
CA PRO A 158 21.11 -38.88 17.97
C PRO A 158 19.91 -38.75 18.90
N PHE A 159 19.16 -37.64 18.83
CA PHE A 159 17.98 -37.40 19.66
C PHE A 159 16.86 -38.42 19.41
N LEU A 160 16.57 -38.73 18.16
CA LEU A 160 15.56 -39.73 17.79
C LEU A 160 15.96 -41.14 18.21
N LYS A 161 17.26 -41.44 18.22
CA LYS A 161 17.78 -42.75 18.66
C LYS A 161 17.88 -42.93 20.16
N SER A 162 18.01 -41.86 20.94
CA SER A 162 18.06 -41.94 22.41
C SER A 162 16.68 -42.10 23.07
N ASN A 163 15.59 -41.84 22.31
CA ASN A 163 14.21 -41.96 22.76
C ASN A 163 13.50 -43.22 22.20
N MET A 164 14.24 -44.14 21.60
CA MET A 164 13.84 -45.52 21.30
C MET A 164 14.58 -46.47 22.22
#